data_AF-A0A533RXI2-F1
#
_entry.id   AF-A0A533RXI2-F1
#
_cell.length_a   1.000
_cell.length_b   1.000
_cell.length_c   1.000
_cell.angle_alpha   90.00
_cell.angle_beta   90.00
_cell.angle_gamma   90.00
#
_symmetry.space_group_name_H-M   'P 1'
#
loop_
_entity.id
_entity.type
_entity.pdbx_description
1 polymer ?
#
loop_
_entity_poly.entity_id
_entity_poly.type
_entity_poly.pdbx_seq_one_letter_code
_entity_poly.pdbx_strand_id
1 'polypeptide(L)' 'MAVITYIEAINQALREEMRRDERVVIWGEDLISMNGVFGQTKGIY' A
#
# COMPACT_ATOMS: atom_id res chain seq x y z
N MET A 1 -14.22 -14.24 1.67
CA MET A 1 -13.20 -13.27 2.12
C MET A 1 -11.97 -14.05 2.52
N ALA A 2 -10.79 -13.67 2.05
CA ALA A 2 -9.55 -14.25 2.56
C ALA A 2 -9.28 -13.66 3.96
N VAL A 3 -8.77 -14.48 4.87
CA VAL A 3 -8.24 -13.97 6.16
C VAL A 3 -6.88 -13.37 5.85
N ILE A 4 -6.75 -12.07 6.09
CA ILE A 4 -5.53 -11.29 5.85
C ILE A 4 -5.18 -10.50 7.11
N THR A 5 -3.92 -10.14 7.24
CA THR A 5 -3.46 -9.22 8.28
C THR A 5 -3.97 -7.80 8.01
N TYR A 6 -3.97 -6.98 9.07
CA TYR A 6 -4.39 -5.59 8.95
C TYR A 6 -3.51 -4.80 7.95
N ILE A 7 -2.21 -5.08 7.91
CA ILE A 7 -1.29 -4.38 7.00
C ILE A 7 -1.52 -4.78 5.53
N GLU A 8 -1.87 -6.03 5.27
CA GLU A 8 -2.27 -6.50 3.93
C GLU A 8 -3.58 -5.85 3.48
N ALA A 9 -4.54 -5.64 4.38
CA ALA A 9 -5.78 -4.93 4.07
C ALA A 9 -5.52 -3.47 3.65
N ILE A 10 -4.60 -2.77 4.34
CA ILE A 10 -4.17 -1.42 3.94
C ILE A 10 -3.50 -1.44 2.56
N ASN A 11 -2.57 -2.37 2.33
CA ASN A 11 -1.88 -2.49 1.04
C ASN A 11 -2.84 -2.78 -0.11
N GLN A 12 -3.84 -3.63 0.11
CA GLN A 12 -4.89 -3.93 -0.87
C GLN A 12 -5.71 -2.66 -1.20
N ALA A 13 -6.19 -1.95 -0.18
CA ALA A 13 -6.96 -0.72 -0.38
C ALA A 13 -6.17 0.36 -1.15
N LEU A 14 -4.89 0.56 -0.80
CA LEU A 14 -4.02 1.49 -1.51
C LEU A 14 -3.83 1.09 -2.97
N ARG A 15 -3.55 -0.20 -3.24
CA ARG A 15 -3.35 -0.70 -4.60
C ARG A 15 -4.62 -0.58 -5.44
N GLU A 16 -5.78 -0.86 -4.87
CA GLU A 16 -7.07 -0.76 -5.57
C GLU A 16 -7.38 0.67 -5.99
N GLU A 17 -7.27 1.64 -5.07
CA GLU A 17 -7.58 3.03 -5.36
C GLU A 17 -6.55 3.69 -6.28
N MET A 18 -5.25 3.37 -6.13
CA MET A 18 -4.22 3.84 -7.07
C MET A 18 -4.40 3.28 -8.49
N ARG A 19 -4.93 2.06 -8.63
CA ARG A 19 -5.26 1.48 -9.96
C ARG A 19 -6.51 2.11 -10.56
N ARG A 20 -7.44 2.58 -9.71
CA ARG A 20 -8.72 3.15 -10.12
C ARG A 20 -8.62 4.61 -10.53
N ASP A 21 -7.78 5.39 -9.85
CA ASP A 21 -7.64 6.83 -10.06
C ASP A 21 -6.16 7.23 -10.06
N GLU A 22 -5.66 7.63 -11.23
CA GLU A 22 -4.26 8.05 -11.44
C GLU A 22 -3.84 9.29 -10.63
N ARG A 23 -4.80 10.01 -10.05
CA ARG A 23 -4.54 11.17 -9.18
C ARG A 23 -4.19 10.77 -7.75
N VAL A 24 -4.43 9.52 -7.37
CA VAL A 24 -4.09 9.00 -6.05
C VAL A 24 -2.58 8.76 -5.98
N VAL A 25 -1.93 9.46 -5.06
CA VAL A 25 -0.49 9.37 -4.82
C VAL A 25 -0.21 9.06 -3.35
N ILE A 26 0.91 8.39 -3.08
CA ILE A 26 1.42 8.20 -1.71
C ILE A 26 2.72 9.00 -1.60
N TRP A 27 2.84 9.80 -0.55
CA TRP A 27 4.09 10.45 -0.17
C TRP A 27 4.29 10.30 1.34
N GLY A 28 5.54 10.14 1.77
CA GLY A 28 5.90 10.07 3.17
C GLY A 28 7.36 9.67 3.35
N GLU A 29 7.78 9.61 4.61
CA GLU A 29 9.06 9.03 5.01
C GLU A 29 9.00 7.50 4.89
N ASP A 30 10.14 6.88 4.57
CA ASP A 30 10.33 5.43 4.57
C ASP A 30 9.35 4.60 3.72
N LEU A 31 8.89 5.13 2.57
CA LEU A 31 8.00 4.39 1.67
C LEU A 31 8.70 3.32 0.83
N ILE A 32 9.98 3.52 0.52
CA ILE A 32 10.78 2.62 -0.32
C ILE A 32 11.55 1.63 0.55
N SER A 33 12.16 2.13 1.63
CA SER A 33 12.80 1.29 2.65
C SER A 33 11.76 0.32 3.21
N MET A 34 12.08 -0.97 3.22
CA MET A 34 11.25 -2.03 3.79
C MET A 34 9.85 -2.20 3.16
N ASN A 35 9.56 -1.50 2.05
CA ASN A 35 8.22 -1.36 1.48
C ASN A 35 7.21 -0.65 2.41
N GLY A 36 7.64 0.46 3.00
CA GLY A 36 6.96 1.03 4.16
C GLY A 36 7.49 0.37 5.42
N VAL A 37 7.69 1.14 6.48
CA VAL A 37 8.21 0.65 7.78
C VAL A 37 7.54 -0.66 8.25
N PHE A 38 6.25 -0.83 7.96
CA PHE A 38 5.48 -2.02 8.33
C PHE A 38 5.09 -2.92 7.14
N GLY A 39 5.47 -2.58 5.91
CA GLY A 39 5.13 -3.33 4.70
C GLY A 39 3.85 -2.84 4.00
N GLN A 40 3.27 -1.70 4.40
CA GLN A 40 2.02 -1.17 3.85
C GLN A 40 2.11 -0.79 2.35
N THR A 41 3.30 -0.51 1.82
CA THR A 41 3.51 -0.15 0.40
C THR A 41 4.18 -1.27 -0.40
N LYS A 42 4.18 -2.50 0.11
CA LYS A 42 4.72 -3.69 -0.59
C LYS A 42 4.17 -3.85 -2.00
N GLY A 43 5.05 -3.75 -2.98
CA GLY A 43 4.75 -3.89 -4.41
C GLY A 43 3.89 -2.76 -4.99
N ILE A 44 3.95 -1.56 -4.42
CA ILE A 44 3.36 -0.32 -4.99
C ILE A 44 4.43 0.51 -5.75
N TYR A 45 5.72 0.21 -5.56
CA TYR A 45 6.86 0.84 -6.24
C TYR A 45 7.90 -0.21 -6.65
#